data_AF-B2FSZ1-F1
#
_entry.id   AF-B2FSZ1-F1
#
_cell.length_a   1.000
_cell.length_b   1.000
_cell.length_c   1.000
_cell.angle_alpha   90.00
_cell.angle_beta   90.00
_cell.angle_gamma   90.00
#
_symmetry.space_group_name_H-M   'P 1'
#
loop_
_entity.id
_entity.type
_entity.pdbx_description
1 polymer ?
#
loop_
_entity_poly.entity_id
_entity_poly.type
_entity_poly.pdbx_seq_one_letter_code
_entity_poly.pdbx_strand_id
1 'polypeptide(L)'
;MIRCRLSMCLLACLLLLATVPAWAGDVRFSGVLPNGALLQQKVESMQERRYRNVVRQHTDYSCGAAALATILRHAYHLQTDEATVIEGMMGVSDPALVAERGFSLLDIKRYVESLGMRGRGYRIDETRLRTLRVPGLVLMDVRGFRHFVVLKQVRNGIVEVADPILGNRSLALPEFLAAWPSRAVFVVIGSDFDRNTALLQPSERPSARALFARQGPITDAELVDFGFSHADLF
;
A
#
# COMPACT_ATOMS: atom_id res chain seq x y z
N MET A 1 -40.94 28.14 -24.57
CA MET A 1 -39.81 27.90 -23.64
C MET A 1 -39.76 26.49 -23.01
N ILE A 2 -40.81 25.67 -23.12
CA ILE A 2 -40.88 24.35 -22.45
C ILE A 2 -40.12 23.23 -23.21
N ARG A 3 -40.09 23.27 -24.55
CA ARG A 3 -39.39 22.26 -25.38
C ARG A 3 -37.86 22.27 -25.22
N CYS A 4 -37.26 23.42 -24.88
CA CYS A 4 -35.81 23.54 -24.70
C CYS A 4 -35.32 22.91 -23.38
N ARG A 5 -36.15 22.95 -22.33
CA ARG A 5 -35.81 22.36 -21.01
C ARG A 5 -35.88 20.83 -20.99
N LEU A 6 -36.80 20.25 -21.78
CA LEU A 6 -36.94 18.80 -21.89
C LEU A 6 -35.76 18.15 -22.65
N SER A 7 -35.29 18.81 -23.72
CA SER A 7 -34.12 18.37 -24.48
C SER A 7 -32.84 18.42 -23.65
N MET A 8 -32.70 19.42 -22.77
CA MET A 8 -31.53 19.58 -21.90
C MET A 8 -31.48 18.56 -20.75
N CYS A 9 -32.65 18.13 -20.23
CA CYS A 9 -32.72 17.02 -19.26
C CYS A 9 -32.43 15.66 -19.90
N LEU A 10 -32.88 15.42 -21.14
CA LEU A 10 -32.56 14.19 -21.86
C LEU A 10 -31.07 14.07 -22.19
N LEU A 11 -30.41 15.17 -22.57
CA LEU A 11 -28.98 15.19 -22.83
C LEU A 11 -28.16 14.95 -21.56
N ALA A 12 -28.59 15.51 -20.42
CA ALA A 12 -27.95 15.29 -19.12
C ALA A 12 -28.10 13.84 -18.63
N CYS A 13 -29.28 13.23 -18.80
CA CYS A 13 -29.48 11.80 -18.52
C CYS A 13 -28.60 10.90 -19.40
N LEU A 14 -28.47 11.22 -20.69
CA LEU A 14 -27.63 10.45 -21.62
C LEU A 14 -26.13 10.53 -21.27
N LEU A 15 -25.67 11.69 -20.77
CA LEU A 15 -24.30 11.89 -20.28
C LEU A 15 -24.03 11.14 -18.95
N LEU A 16 -25.03 10.98 -18.08
CA LEU A 16 -24.94 10.17 -16.86
C LEU A 16 -24.88 8.67 -17.16
N LEU A 17 -25.59 8.20 -18.20
CA LEU A 17 -25.58 6.80 -18.65
C LEU A 17 -24.28 6.38 -19.38
N ALA A 18 -23.44 7.33 -19.81
CA ALA A 18 -22.18 7.05 -20.49
C ALA A 18 -21.00 6.82 -19.53
N THR A 19 -21.22 6.91 -18.21
CA THR A 19 -20.18 6.59 -17.22
C THR A 19 -20.11 5.07 -16.99
N VAL A 20 -19.59 4.36 -17.98
CA VAL A 20 -19.27 2.93 -17.81
C VAL A 20 -18.15 2.84 -16.75
N PRO A 21 -18.36 2.19 -15.60
CA PRO A 21 -17.25 1.93 -14.69
C PRO A 21 -16.24 1.06 -15.45
N ALA A 22 -15.01 1.54 -15.58
CA ALA A 22 -13.92 0.75 -16.14
C ALA A 22 -13.55 -0.33 -15.12
N TRP A 23 -14.20 -1.49 -15.21
CA TRP A 23 -13.78 -2.67 -14.48
C TRP A 23 -12.50 -3.21 -15.12
N ALA A 24 -11.46 -3.38 -14.31
CA ALA A 24 -10.29 -4.14 -14.73
C ALA A 24 -10.74 -5.58 -15.03
N GLY A 25 -10.75 -5.95 -16.30
CA GLY A 25 -11.20 -7.26 -16.76
C GLY A 25 -10.10 -8.32 -16.65
N ASP A 26 -10.46 -9.56 -16.34
CA ASP A 26 -9.56 -10.69 -16.47
C ASP A 26 -9.22 -10.92 -17.95
N VAL A 27 -7.94 -11.02 -18.28
CA VAL A 27 -7.49 -11.38 -19.62
C VAL A 27 -7.17 -12.87 -19.64
N ARG A 28 -7.72 -13.58 -20.64
CA ARG A 28 -7.48 -15.01 -20.85
C ARG A 28 -6.56 -15.18 -22.04
N PHE A 29 -5.38 -15.75 -21.81
CA PHE A 29 -4.47 -16.16 -22.87
C PHE A 29 -4.62 -17.66 -23.11
N SER A 30 -4.78 -18.05 -24.39
CA SER A 30 -4.77 -19.45 -24.82
C SER A 30 -3.42 -19.77 -25.47
N GLY A 31 -2.91 -20.98 -25.29
CA GLY A 31 -1.66 -21.45 -25.92
C GLY A 31 -0.35 -20.95 -25.30
N VAL A 32 -0.39 -20.27 -24.14
CA VAL A 32 0.81 -19.79 -23.42
C VAL A 32 1.40 -20.87 -22.51
N LEU A 33 0.56 -21.73 -21.94
CA LEU A 33 1.02 -22.81 -21.06
C LEU A 33 1.31 -24.08 -21.89
N PRO A 34 2.39 -24.85 -21.57
CA PRO A 34 2.78 -26.04 -22.33
C PRO A 34 1.70 -27.14 -22.39
N ASN A 35 0.77 -27.11 -21.42
CA ASN A 35 -0.34 -28.04 -21.29
C ASN A 35 -1.62 -27.57 -22.03
N GLY A 36 -1.58 -26.46 -22.76
CA GLY A 36 -2.74 -25.89 -23.46
C GLY A 36 -3.80 -25.26 -22.54
N ALA A 37 -3.52 -25.14 -21.24
CA ALA A 37 -4.43 -24.51 -20.30
C ALA A 37 -4.54 -23.00 -20.55
N LEU A 38 -5.72 -22.44 -20.26
CA LEU A 38 -5.94 -21.00 -20.31
C LEU A 38 -5.22 -20.32 -19.15
N LEU A 39 -4.34 -19.38 -19.45
CA LEU A 39 -3.78 -18.49 -18.45
C LEU A 39 -4.77 -17.34 -18.22
N GLN A 40 -5.46 -17.37 -17.08
CA GLN A 40 -6.30 -16.26 -16.62
C GLN A 40 -5.46 -15.35 -15.73
N GLN A 41 -5.19 -14.14 -16.21
CA GLN A 41 -4.44 -13.14 -15.46
C GLN A 41 -5.38 -12.01 -15.04
N LYS A 42 -5.43 -11.75 -13.73
CA LYS A 42 -6.14 -10.59 -13.20
C LYS A 42 -5.37 -9.32 -13.57
N VAL A 43 -6.01 -8.44 -14.34
CA VAL A 43 -5.43 -7.14 -14.67
C VAL A 43 -5.72 -6.18 -13.53
N GLU A 44 -4.72 -5.38 -13.17
CA GLU A 44 -4.83 -4.28 -12.23
C GLU A 44 -4.42 -2.98 -12.94
N SER A 45 -5.14 -1.90 -12.66
CA SER A 45 -4.73 -0.56 -13.07
C SER A 45 -3.48 -0.12 -12.30
N MET A 46 -2.77 0.87 -12.84
CA MET A 46 -1.63 1.48 -12.16
C MET A 46 -1.99 2.07 -10.80
N GLN A 47 -3.24 2.55 -10.64
CA GLN A 47 -3.74 3.06 -9.37
C GLN A 47 -4.00 1.93 -8.38
N GLU A 48 -4.69 0.85 -8.77
CA GLU A 48 -4.92 -0.32 -7.91
C GLU A 48 -3.60 -0.94 -7.46
N ARG A 49 -2.63 -1.07 -8.38
CA ARG A 49 -1.29 -1.55 -8.06
C ARG A 49 -0.58 -0.66 -7.05
N ARG A 50 -0.69 0.66 -7.19
CA ARG A 50 -0.10 1.63 -6.26
C ARG A 50 -0.65 1.46 -4.84
N TYR A 51 -1.95 1.24 -4.69
CA TYR A 51 -2.62 1.05 -3.40
C TYR A 51 -2.79 -0.42 -2.99
N ARG A 52 -2.10 -1.35 -3.65
CA ARG A 52 -2.22 -2.79 -3.34
C ARG A 52 -1.91 -3.04 -1.87
N ASN A 53 -2.83 -3.67 -1.16
CA ASN A 53 -2.74 -3.95 0.29
C ASN A 53 -2.56 -2.70 1.17
N VAL A 54 -3.15 -1.57 0.76
CA VAL A 54 -3.18 -0.32 1.52
C VAL A 54 -4.63 0.18 1.59
N VAL A 55 -5.09 0.53 2.78
CA VAL A 55 -6.35 1.25 2.95
C VAL A 55 -6.09 2.72 2.63
N ARG A 56 -6.67 3.20 1.53
CA ARG A 56 -6.55 4.59 1.09
C ARG A 56 -7.37 5.50 1.99
N GLN A 57 -6.80 6.65 2.35
CA GLN A 57 -7.53 7.68 3.09
C GLN A 57 -8.43 8.51 2.17
N HIS A 58 -9.54 9.00 2.71
CA HIS A 58 -10.50 9.87 2.02
C HIS A 58 -10.68 11.23 2.71
N THR A 59 -10.17 11.43 3.93
CA THR A 59 -10.22 12.71 4.65
C THR A 59 -8.83 13.20 5.06
N ASP A 60 -8.72 14.49 5.41
CA ASP A 60 -7.42 15.13 5.67
C ASP A 60 -6.83 14.78 7.04
N TYR A 61 -7.66 14.33 7.98
CA TYR A 61 -7.28 14.05 9.38
C TYR A 61 -7.21 12.55 9.72
N SER A 62 -7.51 11.67 8.76
CA SER A 62 -7.65 10.23 8.97
C SER A 62 -6.41 9.41 8.62
N CYS A 63 -5.27 10.03 8.28
CA CYS A 63 -4.06 9.28 7.90
C CYS A 63 -3.66 8.22 8.93
N GLY A 64 -3.80 8.54 10.24
CA GLY A 64 -3.58 7.59 11.33
C GLY A 64 -4.59 6.42 11.34
N ALA A 65 -5.87 6.71 11.09
CA ALA A 65 -6.92 5.70 11.02
C ALA A 65 -6.75 4.78 9.79
N ALA A 66 -6.45 5.33 8.61
CA ALA A 66 -6.22 4.55 7.40
C ALA A 66 -4.93 3.70 7.48
N ALA A 67 -3.86 4.25 8.06
CA ALA A 67 -2.63 3.49 8.30
C ALA A 67 -2.86 2.35 9.31
N LEU A 68 -3.63 2.61 10.37
CA LEU A 68 -4.02 1.57 11.32
C LEU A 68 -4.91 0.51 10.68
N ALA A 69 -5.93 0.90 9.91
CA ALA A 69 -6.80 -0.01 9.16
C ALA A 69 -6.00 -0.92 8.23
N THR A 70 -4.94 -0.39 7.60
CA THR A 70 -4.01 -1.16 6.77
C THR A 70 -3.32 -2.28 7.57
N ILE A 71 -2.82 -1.97 8.77
CA ILE A 71 -2.19 -2.96 9.67
C ILE A 71 -3.23 -3.98 10.14
N LEU A 72 -4.38 -3.54 10.64
CA LEU A 72 -5.42 -4.43 11.15
C LEU A 72 -5.92 -5.40 10.07
N ARG A 73 -6.13 -4.91 8.85
CA ARG A 73 -6.58 -5.72 7.73
C ARG A 73 -5.55 -6.71 7.23
N HIS A 74 -4.32 -6.26 7.01
CA HIS A 74 -3.33 -7.07 6.32
C HIS A 74 -2.41 -7.86 7.26
N ALA A 75 -2.22 -7.42 8.51
CA ALA A 75 -1.39 -8.13 9.50
C ALA A 75 -2.20 -8.92 10.53
N TYR A 76 -3.50 -8.64 10.70
CA TYR A 76 -4.37 -9.31 11.69
C TYR A 76 -5.67 -9.86 11.09
N HIS A 77 -5.83 -9.83 9.76
CA HIS A 77 -7.01 -10.32 9.05
C HIS A 77 -8.35 -9.71 9.48
N LEU A 78 -8.34 -8.54 10.11
CA LEU A 78 -9.57 -7.86 10.50
C LEU A 78 -10.20 -7.13 9.31
N GLN A 79 -11.48 -7.36 9.07
CA GLN A 79 -12.21 -6.69 7.98
C GLN A 79 -12.56 -5.25 8.36
N THR A 80 -11.55 -4.39 8.47
CA THR A 80 -11.68 -2.97 8.86
C THR A 80 -11.31 -2.07 7.70
N ASP A 81 -12.12 -1.07 7.41
CA ASP A 81 -11.79 0.04 6.51
C ASP A 81 -11.48 1.33 7.29
N GLU A 82 -11.22 2.42 6.57
CA GLU A 82 -10.97 3.72 7.16
C GLU A 82 -12.15 4.20 8.02
N ALA A 83 -13.38 4.10 7.52
CA ALA A 83 -14.57 4.58 8.21
C ALA A 83 -14.81 3.86 9.54
N THR A 84 -14.68 2.52 9.53
CA THR A 84 -14.81 1.67 10.73
C THR A 84 -13.78 2.06 11.79
N VAL A 85 -12.52 2.29 11.38
CA VAL A 85 -11.47 2.69 12.31
C VAL A 85 -11.67 4.12 12.82
N ILE A 86 -12.11 5.05 11.97
CA ILE A 86 -12.47 6.41 12.40
C ILE A 86 -13.55 6.36 13.47
N GLU A 87 -14.64 5.61 13.24
CA GLU A 87 -15.74 5.50 14.19
C GLU A 87 -15.27 4.94 15.55
N GLY A 88 -14.52 3.85 15.52
CA GLY A 88 -13.97 3.24 16.73
C GLY A 88 -13.00 4.17 17.48
N MET A 89 -12.15 4.89 16.74
CA MET A 89 -11.22 5.86 17.34
C MET A 89 -11.95 7.08 17.91
N MET A 90 -13.00 7.58 17.25
CA MET A 90 -13.81 8.69 17.77
C MET A 90 -14.46 8.36 19.11
N GLY A 91 -14.82 7.09 19.35
CA GLY A 91 -15.36 6.65 20.65
C GLY A 91 -14.38 6.73 21.83
N VAL A 92 -13.07 6.84 21.57
CA VAL A 92 -12.00 6.88 22.60
C VAL A 92 -11.14 8.15 22.55
N SER A 93 -11.50 9.09 21.67
CA SER A 93 -10.77 10.33 21.41
C SER A 93 -11.60 11.55 21.81
N ASP A 94 -10.97 12.72 21.90
CA ASP A 94 -11.66 14.00 22.03
C ASP A 94 -12.03 14.53 20.62
N PRO A 95 -13.33 14.63 20.26
CA PRO A 95 -13.76 15.10 18.95
C PRO A 95 -13.24 16.49 18.58
N ALA A 96 -13.12 17.40 19.55
CA ALA A 96 -12.64 18.76 19.29
C ALA A 96 -11.15 18.75 18.92
N LEU A 97 -10.36 17.92 19.60
CA LEU A 97 -8.93 17.78 19.30
C LEU A 97 -8.69 17.08 17.97
N VAL A 98 -9.47 16.04 17.65
CA VAL A 98 -9.39 15.33 16.37
C VAL A 98 -9.75 16.25 15.21
N ALA A 99 -10.76 17.11 15.36
CA ALA A 99 -11.13 18.07 14.33
C ALA A 99 -10.01 19.10 14.04
N GLU A 100 -9.26 19.51 15.06
CA GLU A 100 -8.16 20.49 14.92
C GLU A 100 -6.85 19.84 14.42
N ARG A 101 -6.52 18.64 14.91
CA ARG A 101 -5.16 18.06 14.77
C ARG A 101 -5.12 16.65 14.18
N GLY A 102 -6.27 16.04 13.95
CA GLY A 102 -6.40 14.63 13.59
C GLY A 102 -6.07 13.67 14.74
N PHE A 103 -6.07 12.38 14.41
CA PHE A 103 -5.85 11.34 15.40
C PHE A 103 -4.39 11.25 15.86
N SER A 104 -4.19 11.14 17.17
CA SER A 104 -2.87 10.99 17.78
C SER A 104 -2.47 9.52 17.98
N LEU A 105 -1.19 9.26 18.28
CA LEU A 105 -0.74 7.93 18.70
C LEU A 105 -1.40 7.45 20.01
N LEU A 106 -1.84 8.39 20.87
CA LEU A 106 -2.57 8.04 22.08
C LEU A 106 -3.97 7.52 21.76
N ASP A 107 -4.66 8.14 20.80
CA ASP A 107 -5.97 7.70 20.32
C ASP A 107 -5.87 6.33 19.67
N ILE A 108 -4.87 6.14 18.81
CA ILE A 108 -4.56 4.84 18.21
C ILE A 108 -4.32 3.79 19.29
N LYS A 109 -3.54 4.11 20.33
CA LYS A 109 -3.27 3.21 21.45
C LYS A 109 -4.55 2.80 22.16
N ARG A 110 -5.40 3.76 22.55
CA ARG A 110 -6.67 3.49 23.24
C ARG A 110 -7.59 2.60 22.41
N TYR A 111 -7.66 2.88 21.11
CA TYR A 111 -8.50 2.10 20.21
C TYR A 111 -7.99 0.65 20.07
N VAL A 112 -6.70 0.43 19.81
CA VAL A 112 -6.19 -0.96 19.73
C VAL A 112 -6.31 -1.71 21.07
N GLU A 113 -6.21 -1.01 22.20
CA GLU A 113 -6.47 -1.59 23.53
C GLU A 113 -7.94 -1.99 23.73
N SER A 114 -8.89 -1.21 23.21
CA SER A 114 -10.32 -1.59 23.20
C SER A 114 -10.62 -2.82 22.35
N LEU A 115 -9.77 -3.12 21.36
CA LEU A 115 -9.85 -4.35 20.56
C LEU A 115 -9.15 -5.55 21.22
N GLY A 116 -8.66 -5.42 22.46
CA GLY A 116 -7.91 -6.47 23.16
C GLY A 116 -6.46 -6.64 22.69
N MET A 117 -5.94 -5.71 21.88
CA MET A 117 -4.54 -5.68 21.45
C MET A 117 -3.72 -4.74 22.32
N ARG A 118 -2.42 -4.64 22.04
CA ARG A 118 -1.52 -3.71 22.74
C ARG A 118 -0.83 -2.79 21.75
N GLY A 119 -0.90 -1.50 21.99
CA GLY A 119 -0.15 -0.48 21.25
C GLY A 119 1.12 -0.08 21.99
N ARG A 120 2.29 -0.18 21.35
CA ARG A 120 3.57 0.24 21.96
C ARG A 120 4.41 1.11 21.03
N GLY A 121 4.83 2.26 21.54
CA GLY A 121 5.81 3.13 20.89
C GLY A 121 7.23 2.76 21.30
N TYR A 122 8.13 2.68 20.33
CA TYR A 122 9.55 2.44 20.52
C TYR A 122 10.35 3.54 19.83
N ARG A 123 11.34 4.11 20.53
CA ARG A 123 12.37 4.91 19.88
C ARG A 123 13.48 3.97 19.45
N ILE A 124 13.83 3.97 18.17
CA ILE A 124 14.83 3.06 17.60
C ILE A 124 15.88 3.81 16.81
N ASP A 125 17.10 3.30 16.81
CA ASP A 125 18.18 3.78 15.95
C ASP A 125 18.12 3.13 14.56
N GLU A 126 19.03 3.55 13.68
CA GLU A 126 19.12 3.01 12.32
C GLU A 126 19.43 1.50 12.31
N THR A 127 20.30 1.03 13.21
CA THR A 127 20.69 -0.38 13.32
C THR A 127 19.48 -1.26 13.63
N ARG A 128 18.64 -0.83 14.59
CA ARG A 128 17.41 -1.52 14.96
C ARG A 128 16.33 -1.37 13.88
N LEU A 129 16.26 -0.23 13.20
CA LEU A 129 15.36 -0.04 12.06
C LEU A 129 15.65 -1.07 10.94
N ARG A 130 16.93 -1.33 10.62
CA ARG A 130 17.35 -2.31 9.59
C ARG A 130 17.00 -3.75 9.94
N THR A 131 16.82 -4.06 11.21
CA THR A 131 16.49 -5.41 11.70
C THR A 131 15.01 -5.58 12.06
N LEU A 132 14.22 -4.51 11.95
CA LEU A 132 12.79 -4.53 12.25
C LEU A 132 12.04 -5.40 11.22
N ARG A 133 11.39 -6.45 11.71
CA ARG A 133 10.61 -7.43 10.92
C ARG A 133 9.11 -7.37 11.18
N VAL A 134 8.63 -6.29 11.78
CA VAL A 134 7.22 -6.10 12.12
C VAL A 134 6.78 -4.77 11.54
N PRO A 135 5.65 -4.72 10.81
CA PRO A 135 5.14 -3.46 10.30
C PRO A 135 4.72 -2.55 11.47
N GLY A 136 4.93 -1.25 11.31
CA GLY A 136 4.64 -0.29 12.35
C GLY A 136 4.22 1.06 11.80
N LEU A 137 3.52 1.85 12.61
CA LEU A 137 3.14 3.21 12.29
C LEU A 137 4.32 4.14 12.59
N VAL A 138 4.65 5.01 11.65
CA VAL A 138 5.65 6.06 11.82
C VAL A 138 5.07 7.41 11.41
N LEU A 139 5.46 8.45 12.15
CA LEU A 139 5.11 9.82 11.84
C LEU A 139 6.19 10.42 10.95
N MET A 140 5.89 10.60 9.66
CA MET A 140 6.78 11.27 8.71
C MET A 140 6.59 12.79 8.79
N ASP A 141 7.64 13.53 8.47
CA ASP A 141 7.63 14.99 8.25
C ASP A 141 8.25 15.28 6.88
N VAL A 142 7.41 15.64 5.92
CA VAL A 142 7.81 15.98 4.56
C VAL A 142 7.53 17.45 4.35
N ARG A 143 8.57 18.28 4.45
CA ARG A 143 8.49 19.75 4.24
C ARG A 143 7.45 20.42 5.15
N GLY A 144 7.35 20.00 6.41
CA GLY A 144 6.42 20.55 7.39
C GLY A 144 5.03 19.88 7.36
N PHE A 145 4.76 19.03 6.38
CA PHE A 145 3.56 18.18 6.39
C PHE A 145 3.84 16.90 7.18
N ARG A 146 3.11 16.72 8.28
CA ARG A 146 3.24 15.56 9.16
C ARG A 146 2.09 14.59 8.96
N HIS A 147 2.40 13.34 8.67
CA HIS A 147 1.37 12.30 8.48
C HIS A 147 1.85 10.93 8.90
N PHE A 148 0.90 10.06 9.21
CA PHE A 148 1.18 8.66 9.54
C PHE A 148 1.28 7.81 8.27
N VAL A 149 2.31 6.97 8.24
CA VAL A 149 2.45 5.91 7.25
C VAL A 149 2.75 4.59 7.94
N VAL A 150 2.51 3.50 7.22
CA VAL A 150 2.93 2.16 7.65
C VAL A 150 4.35 1.91 7.14
N LEU A 151 5.31 1.82 8.05
CA LEU A 151 6.62 1.23 7.79
C LEU A 151 6.44 -0.27 7.58
N LYS A 152 6.80 -0.77 6.39
CA LYS A 152 6.66 -2.18 6.03
C LYS A 152 7.91 -2.97 6.41
N GLN A 153 9.04 -2.62 5.80
CA GLN A 153 10.33 -3.27 6.00
C GLN A 153 11.48 -2.40 5.51
N VAL A 154 12.69 -2.73 5.92
CA VAL A 154 13.93 -2.16 5.39
C VAL A 154 14.77 -3.27 4.78
N ARG A 155 15.10 -3.16 3.48
CA ARG A 155 15.88 -4.17 2.75
C ARG A 155 16.85 -3.50 1.79
N ASN A 156 18.11 -3.93 1.79
CA ASN A 156 19.14 -3.46 0.86
C ASN A 156 19.27 -1.92 0.81
N GLY A 157 19.14 -1.24 1.97
CA GLY A 157 19.21 0.23 2.05
C GLY A 157 17.96 0.96 1.54
N ILE A 158 16.89 0.23 1.23
CA ILE A 158 15.59 0.76 0.83
C ILE A 158 14.59 0.56 1.96
N VAL A 159 13.84 1.61 2.28
CA VAL A 159 12.71 1.57 3.20
C VAL A 159 11.43 1.49 2.39
N GLU A 160 10.64 0.45 2.63
CA GLU A 160 9.31 0.31 2.04
C GLU A 160 8.26 0.85 3.01
N VAL A 161 7.39 1.72 2.51
CA VAL A 161 6.29 2.31 3.27
C VAL A 161 4.98 2.17 2.50
N ALA A 162 3.89 1.98 3.22
CA ALA A 162 2.53 2.11 2.71
C ALA A 162 1.95 3.42 3.24
N ASP A 163 1.85 4.41 2.35
CA ASP A 163 1.34 5.74 2.63
C ASP A 163 -0.17 5.77 2.26
N PRO A 164 -1.09 6.08 3.20
CA PRO A 164 -2.52 6.16 2.89
C PRO A 164 -2.89 7.20 1.84
N ILE A 165 -2.06 8.24 1.64
CA ILE A 165 -2.25 9.34 0.70
C ILE A 165 -1.65 9.00 -0.67
N LEU A 166 -0.48 8.36 -0.68
CA LEU A 166 0.34 8.20 -1.90
C LEU A 166 0.43 6.74 -2.38
N GLY A 167 -0.01 5.79 -1.58
CA GLY A 167 0.10 4.34 -1.80
C GLY A 167 1.45 3.77 -1.38
N ASN A 168 1.79 2.60 -1.90
CA ASN A 168 3.08 1.95 -1.64
C ASN A 168 4.22 2.78 -2.25
N ARG A 169 5.22 3.10 -1.42
CA ARG A 169 6.43 3.81 -1.83
C ARG A 169 7.66 3.10 -1.32
N SER A 170 8.77 3.35 -2.01
CA SER A 170 10.08 2.98 -1.53
C SER A 170 10.98 4.21 -1.49
N LEU A 171 11.71 4.37 -0.40
CA LEU A 171 12.59 5.50 -0.16
C LEU A 171 14.01 4.96 0.06
N ALA A 172 15.02 5.73 -0.34
CA ALA A 172 16.36 5.45 0.11
C ALA A 172 16.42 5.65 1.63
N LEU A 173 17.16 4.81 2.36
CA LEU A 173 17.23 4.92 3.82
C LEU A 173 17.64 6.33 4.31
N PRO A 174 18.63 7.04 3.72
CA PRO A 174 18.95 8.40 4.14
C PRO A 174 17.79 9.39 3.95
N GLU A 175 17.01 9.25 2.87
CA GLU A 175 15.83 10.06 2.59
C GLU A 175 14.74 9.82 3.64
N PHE A 176 14.49 8.55 3.98
CA PHE A 176 13.54 8.18 5.02
C PHE A 176 13.95 8.74 6.38
N LEU A 177 15.22 8.60 6.77
CA LEU A 177 15.73 9.10 8.06
C LEU A 177 15.61 10.62 8.16
N ALA A 178 15.84 11.35 7.07
CA ALA A 178 15.64 12.80 7.03
C ALA A 178 14.16 13.20 7.23
N ALA A 179 13.23 12.41 6.67
CA ALA A 179 11.80 12.61 6.79
C ALA A 179 11.18 11.98 8.05
N TRP A 180 11.99 11.37 8.94
CA TRP A 180 11.51 10.69 10.15
C TRP A 180 12.27 11.16 11.40
N PRO A 181 12.07 12.43 11.81
CA PRO A 181 12.87 13.04 12.88
C PRO A 181 12.59 12.43 14.26
N SER A 182 11.38 11.90 14.49
CA SER A 182 10.97 11.37 15.79
C SER A 182 11.71 10.09 16.19
N ARG A 183 12.24 9.35 15.20
CA ARG A 183 12.82 8.00 15.35
C ARG A 183 11.91 7.05 16.15
N ALA A 184 10.61 7.29 16.12
CA ALA A 184 9.61 6.56 16.86
C ALA A 184 8.78 5.67 15.93
N VAL A 185 8.70 4.38 16.26
CA VAL A 185 7.83 3.40 15.60
C VAL A 185 6.79 2.96 16.60
N PHE A 186 5.53 2.99 16.21
CA PHE A 186 4.43 2.43 16.99
C PHE A 186 4.04 1.07 16.42
N VAL A 187 4.01 0.04 17.27
CA VAL A 187 3.73 -1.34 16.89
C VAL A 187 2.46 -1.79 17.60
N VAL A 188 1.56 -2.40 16.82
CA VAL A 188 0.36 -3.09 17.31
C VAL A 188 0.73 -4.55 17.59
N ILE A 189 0.35 -5.07 18.75
CA ILE A 189 0.68 -6.43 19.21
C ILE A 189 -0.61 -7.14 19.62
N GLY A 190 -0.98 -8.21 18.90
CA GLY A 190 -2.14 -9.09 19.18
C GLY A 190 -1.79 -10.57 19.03
N SER A 191 -2.75 -11.46 19.35
CA SER A 191 -2.62 -12.92 19.24
C SER A 191 -2.48 -13.41 17.79
N ASP A 192 -3.17 -12.76 16.86
CA ASP A 192 -3.40 -13.26 15.50
C ASP A 192 -2.53 -12.55 14.45
N PHE A 193 -1.28 -12.26 14.81
CA PHE A 193 -0.35 -11.62 13.89
C PHE A 193 0.09 -12.58 12.77
N ASP A 194 -0.23 -12.24 11.53
CA ASP A 194 0.21 -12.96 10.34
C ASP A 194 1.68 -12.69 10.03
N ARG A 195 2.52 -13.70 10.25
CA ARG A 195 3.96 -13.65 9.97
C ARG A 195 4.27 -13.57 8.47
N ASN A 196 3.34 -13.99 7.61
CA ASN A 196 3.44 -13.98 6.16
C ASN A 196 2.60 -12.86 5.52
N THR A 197 2.25 -11.85 6.33
CA THR A 197 1.44 -10.72 5.90
C THR A 197 1.93 -10.10 4.59
N ALA A 198 0.97 -9.70 3.75
CA ALA A 198 1.24 -8.96 2.52
C ALA A 198 2.02 -7.65 2.75
N LEU A 199 2.04 -7.13 3.99
CA LEU A 199 2.84 -5.96 4.34
C LEU A 199 4.34 -6.23 4.39
N LEU A 200 4.77 -7.47 4.63
CA LEU A 200 6.19 -7.85 4.64
C LEU A 200 6.67 -8.37 3.27
N GLN A 201 5.76 -8.53 2.31
CA GLN A 201 6.12 -8.89 0.95
C GLN A 201 6.80 -7.71 0.24
N PRO A 202 7.94 -7.92 -0.45
CA PRO A 202 8.63 -6.88 -1.20
C PRO A 202 7.71 -6.19 -2.20
N SER A 203 7.83 -4.86 -2.29
CA SER A 203 7.10 -4.10 -3.31
C SER A 203 7.58 -4.49 -4.71
N GLU A 204 6.65 -4.89 -5.58
CA GLU A 204 6.96 -5.25 -6.96
C GLU A 204 7.22 -4.00 -7.81
N ARG A 205 8.49 -3.58 -7.90
CA ARG A 205 8.91 -2.55 -8.84
C ARG A 205 8.93 -3.13 -10.26
N PRO A 206 8.18 -2.55 -11.21
CA PRO A 206 8.42 -2.82 -12.62
C PRO A 206 9.84 -2.35 -12.91
N SER A 207 10.74 -3.27 -13.21
CA SER A 207 12.07 -2.93 -13.70
C SER A 207 12.41 -3.87 -14.83
N ALA A 208 13.01 -3.33 -15.89
CA ALA A 208 13.49 -4.13 -17.01
C ALA A 208 14.38 -5.27 -16.49
N ARG A 209 15.29 -4.98 -15.54
CA ARG A 209 16.11 -6.00 -14.88
C ARG A 209 15.29 -7.10 -14.17
N ALA A 210 14.23 -6.76 -13.44
CA ALA A 210 13.38 -7.77 -12.81
C ALA A 210 12.52 -8.54 -13.83
N LEU A 211 12.16 -7.93 -14.96
CA LEU A 211 11.47 -8.60 -16.06
C LEU A 211 12.41 -9.57 -16.80
N PHE A 212 13.61 -9.13 -17.17
CA PHE A 212 14.64 -9.96 -17.79
C PHE A 212 15.10 -11.09 -16.86
N ALA A 213 15.31 -10.81 -15.56
CA ALA A 213 15.62 -11.85 -14.58
C ALA A 213 14.48 -12.87 -14.38
N ARG A 214 13.25 -12.56 -14.79
CA ARG A 214 12.10 -13.48 -14.80
C ARG A 214 12.03 -14.33 -16.08
N GLN A 215 12.79 -14.01 -17.13
CA GLN A 215 12.68 -14.67 -18.45
C GLN A 215 13.35 -16.05 -18.54
N GLY A 216 13.85 -16.61 -17.43
CA GLY A 216 14.43 -17.96 -17.42
C GLY A 216 15.94 -17.96 -17.66
N PRO A 217 16.55 -19.12 -17.99
CA PRO A 217 17.98 -19.17 -18.32
C PRO A 217 18.30 -18.27 -19.52
N ILE A 218 19.54 -17.78 -19.56
CA ILE A 218 20.04 -16.89 -20.62
C ILE A 218 19.70 -17.51 -21.98
N THR A 219 19.06 -16.73 -22.84
CA THR A 219 18.68 -17.20 -24.18
C THR A 219 19.90 -17.26 -25.10
N ASP A 220 19.88 -18.15 -26.09
CA ASP A 220 20.98 -18.25 -27.08
C ASP A 220 21.24 -16.91 -27.78
N ALA A 221 20.21 -16.09 -27.98
CA ALA A 221 20.33 -14.74 -28.54
C ALA A 221 21.15 -13.80 -27.64
N GLU A 222 20.92 -13.85 -26.33
CA GLU A 222 21.71 -13.08 -25.36
C GLU A 222 23.16 -13.59 -25.27
N LEU A 223 23.38 -14.91 -25.38
CA LEU A 223 24.73 -15.47 -25.43
C LEU A 223 25.51 -14.99 -26.66
N VAL A 224 24.86 -14.91 -27.82
CA VAL A 224 25.49 -14.36 -29.03
C VAL A 224 25.85 -12.87 -28.86
N ASP A 225 25.02 -12.07 -28.18
CA ASP A 225 25.33 -10.66 -27.85
C ASP A 225 26.55 -10.50 -26.92
N PHE A 226 26.85 -11.52 -26.11
CA PHE A 226 28.08 -11.59 -25.30
C PHE A 226 29.28 -12.19 -26.04
N GLY A 227 29.14 -12.50 -27.33
CA GLY A 227 30.22 -13.00 -28.18
C GLY A 227 30.38 -14.53 -28.18
N PHE A 228 29.42 -15.27 -27.64
CA PHE A 228 29.40 -16.73 -27.82
C PHE A 228 29.07 -17.05 -29.29
N SER A 229 29.86 -17.93 -29.92
CA SER A 229 29.57 -18.36 -31.28
C SER A 229 28.53 -19.48 -31.27
N HIS A 230 27.84 -19.70 -32.39
CA HIS A 230 26.93 -20.84 -32.52
C HIS A 230 27.62 -22.21 -32.30
N ALA A 231 28.95 -22.29 -32.48
CA ALA A 231 29.70 -23.52 -32.22
C ALA A 231 29.95 -23.76 -30.71
N ASP A 232 29.82 -22.74 -29.87
CA ASP A 232 29.99 -22.85 -28.41
C ASP A 232 28.67 -23.25 -27.70
N LEU A 233 27.55 -23.23 -28.43
CA LEU A 233 26.19 -23.48 -27.93
C LEU A 233 25.67 -24.89 -28.24
N PHE A 234 26.42 -25.71 -29.01
CA PHE A 234 26.05 -27.07 -29.44
C PHE A 234 27.22 -28.05 -29.42
#